data_AF-A0A957DIR1-F1
#
_entry.id   AF-A0A957DIR1-F1
#
_cell.length_a   1.000
_cell.length_b   1.000
_cell.length_c   1.000
_cell.angle_alpha   90.00
_cell.angle_beta   90.00
_cell.angle_gamma   90.00
#
_symmetry.space_group_name_H-M   'P 1'
#
loop_
_entity.id
_entity.type
_entity.pdbx_description
1 polymer ?
#
loop_
_entity_poly.entity_id
_entity_poly.type
_entity_poly.pdbx_seq_one_letter_code
_entity_poly.pdbx_strand_id
1 'polypeptide(L)'
;MMQAFWSSSRIRQWWLPAFLFATFVGAQVVTLHGSGFDGLYGQDSFAYYDYAVGPLLAALRGGGGMPAFTWPPGYPLILALVSLLVGQTPLAGQLVSLTAGALVPVFTWLLAEELWGRDHPGSAVPLVAALLAGCMGQLWQSSAVVMADTTALAAATMGAWALARFGRTQGRGWLWLAAAGMAFAVLTRWAYALVALPITAYALMVLVQMARGRGWREATLAAVVAAVVVGLVLQPLWLPLRQFLAGQPGQNYLV
;
A
#
# COMPACT_ATOMS: atom_id res chain seq x y z
N MET A 1 -11.47 36.57 14.38
CA MET A 1 -10.58 35.42 14.66
C MET A 1 -10.61 34.40 13.51
N MET A 2 -10.39 34.84 12.27
CA MET A 2 -10.56 34.03 11.04
C MET A 2 -9.48 34.25 9.96
N GLN A 3 -8.37 34.94 10.27
CA GLN A 3 -7.35 35.32 9.29
C GLN A 3 -6.03 34.52 9.34
N ALA A 4 -5.93 33.45 10.14
CA ALA A 4 -4.70 32.67 10.29
C ALA A 4 -4.76 31.24 9.72
N PHE A 5 -5.61 30.98 8.71
CA PHE A 5 -5.76 29.63 8.14
C PHE A 5 -4.93 29.36 6.87
N TRP A 6 -4.34 30.38 6.27
CA TRP A 6 -3.53 30.29 5.06
C TRP A 6 -2.12 30.82 5.32
N SER A 7 -1.35 30.13 6.16
CA SER A 7 0.11 30.33 6.13
C SER A 7 0.62 29.77 4.80
N SER A 8 1.43 30.54 4.08
CA SER A 8 2.08 30.16 2.82
C SER A 8 2.83 28.81 2.90
N SER A 9 3.15 28.35 4.12
CA SER A 9 3.72 27.03 4.40
C SER A 9 2.79 25.85 4.11
N ARG A 10 1.47 25.94 4.31
CA ARG A 10 0.55 24.81 4.03
C ARG A 10 0.34 24.58 2.54
N ILE A 11 0.27 25.66 1.75
CA ILE A 11 0.16 25.56 0.29
C ILE A 11 1.39 24.82 -0.25
N ARG A 12 2.59 25.25 0.14
CA ARG A 12 3.86 24.66 -0.31
C ARG A 12 3.99 23.16 0.02
N GLN A 13 3.37 22.70 1.12
CA GLN A 13 3.47 21.30 1.57
C GLN A 13 2.77 20.30 0.64
N TRP A 14 1.76 20.70 -0.13
CA TRP A 14 1.03 19.77 -1.01
C TRP A 14 1.47 19.82 -2.48
N TRP A 15 2.02 20.96 -2.93
CA TRP A 15 2.50 21.08 -4.31
C TRP A 15 3.68 20.15 -4.60
N LEU A 16 4.60 19.96 -3.65
CA LEU A 16 5.77 19.11 -3.90
C LEU A 16 5.40 17.62 -4.05
N PRO A 17 4.59 17.00 -3.16
CA PRO A 17 4.02 15.68 -3.40
C PRO A 17 3.30 15.54 -4.74
N ALA A 18 2.46 16.51 -5.09
CA ALA A 18 1.71 16.48 -6.36
C ALA A 18 2.66 16.57 -7.57
N PHE A 19 3.68 17.42 -7.49
CA PHE A 19 4.71 17.55 -8.51
C PHE A 19 5.53 16.27 -8.66
N LEU A 20 5.95 15.65 -7.56
CA LEU A 20 6.64 14.35 -7.58
C LEU A 20 5.76 13.29 -8.24
N PHE A 21 4.50 13.17 -7.81
CA PHE A 21 3.55 12.23 -8.40
C PHE A 21 3.42 12.44 -9.91
N ALA A 22 3.11 13.67 -10.34
CA ALA A 22 2.93 14.02 -11.75
C ALA A 22 4.20 13.75 -12.57
N THR A 23 5.38 14.05 -12.02
CA THR A 23 6.66 13.81 -12.68
C THR A 23 6.89 12.32 -12.91
N PHE A 24 6.72 11.48 -11.87
CA PHE A 24 6.94 10.04 -12.01
C PHE A 24 5.88 9.35 -12.86
N VAL A 25 4.60 9.75 -12.77
CA VAL A 25 3.56 9.25 -13.70
C VAL A 25 3.89 9.64 -15.13
N GLY A 26 4.18 10.92 -15.39
CA GLY A 26 4.47 11.42 -16.73
C GLY A 26 5.67 10.72 -17.35
N ALA A 27 6.74 10.54 -16.59
CA ALA A 27 7.94 9.87 -17.08
C ALA A 27 7.68 8.39 -17.41
N GLN A 28 6.93 7.66 -16.57
CA GLN A 28 6.56 6.27 -16.85
C GLN A 28 5.64 6.15 -18.07
N VAL A 29 4.66 7.04 -18.23
CA VAL A 29 3.75 7.06 -19.39
C VAL A 29 4.52 7.29 -20.69
N VAL A 30 5.48 8.22 -20.70
CA VAL A 30 6.34 8.46 -21.88
C VAL A 30 7.13 7.20 -22.24
N THR A 31 7.71 6.52 -21.25
CA THR A 31 8.47 5.28 -21.48
C THR A 31 7.59 4.16 -22.05
N LEU A 32 6.39 3.96 -21.49
CA LEU A 32 5.47 2.91 -21.94
C LEU A 32 4.88 3.19 -23.31
N HIS A 33 4.49 4.43 -23.58
CA HIS A 33 3.94 4.81 -24.88
C HIS A 33 4.98 4.63 -25.99
N GLY A 34 6.24 4.97 -25.71
CA GLY A 34 7.33 4.79 -26.67
C GLY A 34 7.69 3.31 -26.96
N SER A 35 7.41 2.39 -26.04
CA SER A 35 7.73 0.97 -26.20
C SER A 35 6.59 0.14 -26.81
N GLY A 36 5.35 0.63 -26.76
CA GLY A 36 4.17 -0.14 -27.16
C GLY A 36 3.84 -1.30 -26.22
N PHE A 37 4.38 -1.29 -25.00
CA PHE A 37 4.18 -2.34 -24.01
C PHE A 37 2.80 -2.24 -23.34
N ASP A 38 2.04 -3.34 -23.35
CA ASP A 38 0.66 -3.42 -22.87
C ASP A 38 0.53 -3.72 -21.36
N GLY A 39 1.66 -3.93 -20.68
CA GLY A 39 1.71 -4.22 -19.25
C GLY A 39 1.67 -5.71 -18.90
N LEU A 40 1.45 -6.61 -19.87
CA LEU A 40 1.42 -8.05 -19.61
C LEU A 40 2.79 -8.67 -19.89
N TYR A 41 3.43 -9.16 -18.84
CA TYR A 41 4.73 -9.82 -18.93
C TYR A 41 4.89 -10.89 -17.84
N GLY A 42 5.11 -12.13 -18.28
CA GLY A 42 5.25 -13.29 -17.40
C GLY A 42 3.91 -13.81 -16.85
N GLN A 43 3.93 -15.05 -16.37
CA GLN A 43 2.74 -15.80 -15.95
C GLN A 43 1.87 -15.07 -14.92
N ASP A 44 2.48 -14.46 -13.91
CA ASP A 44 1.76 -13.79 -12.81
C ASP A 44 0.91 -12.62 -13.31
N SER A 45 1.41 -11.85 -14.28
CA SER A 45 0.67 -10.69 -14.79
C SER A 45 -0.62 -11.07 -15.51
N PHE A 46 -0.57 -12.11 -16.34
CA PHE A 46 -1.74 -12.71 -16.98
C PHE A 46 -2.69 -13.29 -15.93
N ALA A 47 -2.17 -14.02 -14.94
CA ALA A 47 -2.99 -14.61 -13.88
C ALA A 47 -3.75 -13.55 -13.06
N TYR A 48 -3.08 -12.47 -12.65
CA TYR A 48 -3.72 -11.35 -11.94
C TYR A 48 -4.80 -10.70 -12.79
N TYR A 49 -4.51 -10.45 -14.06
CA TYR A 49 -5.44 -9.81 -14.98
C TYR A 49 -6.68 -10.67 -15.23
N ASP A 50 -6.49 -11.92 -15.69
CA ASP A 50 -7.56 -12.84 -16.06
C ASP A 50 -8.49 -13.14 -14.87
N TYR A 51 -7.91 -13.37 -13.69
CA TYR A 51 -8.69 -13.58 -12.47
C TYR A 51 -9.52 -12.35 -12.10
N ALA A 52 -8.93 -11.15 -12.18
CA ALA A 52 -9.59 -9.91 -11.80
C ALA A 52 -10.76 -9.57 -12.74
N VAL A 53 -10.57 -9.63 -14.06
CA VAL A 53 -11.61 -9.23 -15.03
C VAL A 53 -12.62 -10.34 -15.33
N GLY A 54 -12.26 -11.60 -15.10
CA GLY A 54 -13.13 -12.77 -15.28
C GLY A 54 -13.91 -13.13 -14.01
N PRO A 55 -13.48 -14.16 -13.26
CA PRO A 55 -14.26 -14.73 -12.17
C PRO A 55 -14.51 -13.75 -11.03
N LEU A 56 -13.54 -12.89 -10.67
CA LEU A 56 -13.72 -11.94 -9.57
C LEU A 56 -14.76 -10.88 -9.91
N LEU A 57 -14.68 -10.28 -11.10
CA LEU A 57 -15.63 -9.26 -11.52
C LEU A 57 -17.05 -9.83 -11.70
N ALA A 58 -17.17 -11.07 -12.20
CA ALA A 58 -18.45 -11.76 -12.27
C ALA A 58 -19.05 -11.98 -10.87
N ALA A 59 -18.25 -12.41 -9.89
CA ALA A 59 -18.69 -12.57 -8.50
C ALA A 59 -19.14 -11.24 -7.88
N LEU A 60 -18.37 -10.16 -8.07
CA LEU A 60 -18.73 -8.82 -7.58
C LEU A 60 -20.06 -8.33 -8.16
N ARG A 61 -20.31 -8.56 -9.46
CA ARG A 61 -21.58 -8.19 -10.12
C ARG A 61 -22.76 -9.05 -9.67
N GLY A 62 -22.52 -10.33 -9.41
CA GLY A 62 -23.54 -11.28 -8.98
C GLY A 62 -23.81 -11.31 -7.48
N GLY A 63 -23.08 -10.53 -6.67
CA GLY A 63 -23.13 -10.61 -5.21
C GLY A 63 -22.62 -11.95 -4.64
N GLY A 64 -21.80 -12.67 -5.42
CA GLY A 64 -21.21 -13.95 -5.04
C GLY A 64 -20.01 -13.79 -4.11
N GLY A 65 -19.61 -14.90 -3.47
CA GLY A 65 -18.36 -14.95 -2.72
C GLY A 65 -17.14 -14.83 -3.63
N MET A 66 -16.01 -14.37 -3.07
CA MET A 66 -14.75 -14.25 -3.79
C MET A 66 -14.26 -15.63 -4.24
N PRO A 67 -14.05 -15.87 -5.56
CA PRO A 67 -13.55 -17.15 -6.05
C PRO A 67 -12.13 -17.43 -5.54
N ALA A 68 -11.75 -18.70 -5.42
CA ALA A 68 -10.40 -19.06 -4.99
C ALA A 68 -9.34 -18.56 -5.99
N PHE A 69 -8.20 -18.11 -5.47
CA PHE A 69 -7.04 -17.67 -6.24
C PHE A 69 -5.77 -17.98 -5.47
N THR A 70 -4.69 -18.32 -6.19
CA THR A 70 -3.41 -18.70 -5.57
C THR A 70 -2.77 -17.52 -4.83
N TRP A 71 -2.99 -16.29 -5.30
CA TRP A 71 -2.38 -15.08 -4.74
C TRP A 71 -3.37 -14.30 -3.85
N PRO A 72 -2.85 -13.45 -2.94
CA PRO A 72 -3.66 -12.52 -2.17
C PRO A 72 -4.60 -11.68 -3.05
N PRO A 73 -5.84 -11.40 -2.59
CA PRO A 73 -6.87 -10.78 -3.44
C PRO A 73 -6.77 -9.25 -3.57
N GLY A 74 -5.89 -8.59 -2.82
CA GLY A 74 -5.81 -7.14 -2.74
C GLY A 74 -5.54 -6.46 -4.09
N TYR A 75 -4.57 -6.96 -4.85
CA TYR A 75 -4.28 -6.44 -6.20
C TYR A 75 -5.41 -6.73 -7.19
N PRO A 76 -5.88 -7.99 -7.36
CA PRO A 76 -7.03 -8.29 -8.21
C PRO A 76 -8.27 -7.45 -7.92
N LEU A 77 -8.56 -7.19 -6.64
CA LEU A 77 -9.73 -6.40 -6.25
C LEU A 77 -9.65 -4.97 -6.77
N ILE A 78 -8.49 -4.30 -6.61
CA ILE A 78 -8.31 -2.96 -7.18
C ILE A 78 -8.37 -3.02 -8.70
N LEU A 79 -7.71 -4.00 -9.33
CA LEU A 79 -7.72 -4.15 -10.79
C LEU A 79 -9.16 -4.32 -11.33
N ALA A 80 -9.97 -5.16 -10.69
CA ALA A 80 -11.37 -5.37 -11.06
C ALA A 80 -12.20 -4.08 -10.93
N LEU A 81 -12.00 -3.31 -9.86
CA LEU A 81 -12.67 -2.02 -9.64
C LEU A 81 -12.26 -0.98 -10.68
N VAL A 82 -10.97 -0.87 -11.01
CA VAL A 82 -10.50 0.05 -12.05
C VAL A 82 -11.01 -0.39 -13.42
N SER A 83 -11.10 -1.70 -13.69
CA SER A 83 -11.64 -2.24 -14.94
C SER A 83 -13.13 -1.92 -15.14
N LEU A 84 -13.89 -1.62 -14.08
CA LEU A 84 -15.26 -1.09 -14.21
C LEU A 84 -15.27 0.33 -14.80
N LEU A 85 -14.21 1.10 -14.61
CA LEU A 85 -14.12 2.51 -15.04
C LEU A 85 -13.50 2.65 -16.43
N VAL A 86 -12.43 1.90 -16.71
CA VAL A 86 -11.65 2.04 -17.96
C VAL A 86 -11.86 0.88 -18.94
N GLY A 87 -12.68 -0.11 -18.57
CA GLY A 87 -12.92 -1.32 -19.34
C GLY A 87 -12.00 -2.49 -18.97
N GLN A 88 -12.38 -3.69 -19.40
CA GLN A 88 -11.63 -4.94 -19.19
C GLN A 88 -10.48 -5.02 -20.21
N THR A 89 -9.47 -4.18 -20.01
CA THR A 89 -8.26 -4.16 -20.84
C THR A 89 -7.01 -4.19 -19.95
N PRO A 90 -5.85 -4.67 -20.44
CA PRO A 90 -4.60 -4.70 -19.66
C PRO A 90 -4.19 -3.33 -19.11
N LEU A 91 -4.58 -2.26 -19.82
CA LEU A 91 -4.40 -0.87 -19.38
C LEU A 91 -4.95 -0.62 -17.98
N ALA A 92 -6.05 -1.27 -17.57
CA ALA A 92 -6.60 -1.13 -16.22
C ALA A 92 -5.59 -1.54 -15.14
N GLY A 93 -4.93 -2.71 -15.32
CA GLY A 93 -3.90 -3.18 -14.41
C GLY A 93 -2.65 -2.31 -14.44
N GLN A 94 -2.27 -1.86 -15.64
CA GLN A 94 -1.11 -0.98 -15.82
C GLN A 94 -1.31 0.35 -15.12
N LEU A 95 -2.51 0.96 -15.20
CA LEU A 95 -2.85 2.18 -14.49
C LEU A 95 -2.73 2.01 -12.96
N VAL A 96 -3.14 0.86 -12.42
CA VAL A 96 -2.99 0.55 -10.99
C VAL A 96 -1.50 0.51 -10.63
N SER A 97 -0.70 -0.25 -11.36
CA SER A 97 0.73 -0.45 -11.08
C SER A 97 1.56 0.83 -11.27
N LEU A 98 1.23 1.64 -12.28
CA LEU A 98 1.85 2.94 -12.54
C LEU A 98 1.54 3.96 -11.45
N THR A 99 0.26 4.06 -11.07
CA THR A 99 -0.18 4.97 -10.00
C THR A 99 0.49 4.59 -8.70
N ALA A 100 0.51 3.31 -8.35
CA ALA A 100 1.19 2.81 -7.17
C ALA A 100 2.71 3.10 -7.24
N GLY A 101 3.36 2.82 -8.37
CA GLY A 101 4.77 3.11 -8.58
C GLY A 101 5.12 4.59 -8.36
N ALA A 102 4.27 5.51 -8.84
CA ALA A 102 4.45 6.95 -8.63
C ALA A 102 4.14 7.41 -7.19
N LEU A 103 3.27 6.69 -6.47
CA LEU A 103 2.99 6.97 -5.05
C LEU A 103 4.14 6.57 -4.13
N VAL A 104 4.95 5.57 -4.48
CA VAL A 104 6.11 5.15 -3.66
C VAL A 104 7.08 6.30 -3.34
N PRO A 105 7.61 7.07 -4.31
CA PRO A 105 8.50 8.20 -4.00
C PRO A 105 7.77 9.33 -3.24
N VAL A 106 6.47 9.50 -3.45
CA VAL A 106 5.66 10.48 -2.71
C VAL A 106 5.54 10.11 -1.23
N PHE A 107 5.18 8.86 -0.93
CA PHE A 107 5.11 8.39 0.46
C PHE A 107 6.50 8.28 1.10
N THR A 108 7.55 7.99 0.32
CA THR A 108 8.94 8.05 0.79
C THR A 108 9.33 9.48 1.19
N TRP A 109 8.99 10.49 0.37
CA TRP A 109 9.18 11.90 0.73
C TRP A 109 8.47 12.24 2.04
N LEU A 110 7.19 11.90 2.14
CA LEU A 110 6.36 12.15 3.31
C LEU A 110 6.92 11.49 4.58
N LEU A 111 7.36 10.23 4.48
CA LEU A 111 7.99 9.51 5.57
C LEU A 111 9.30 10.19 6.02
N ALA A 112 10.18 10.56 5.08
CA ALA A 112 11.42 11.24 5.40
C ALA A 112 11.20 12.65 5.99
N GLU A 113 10.14 13.35 5.57
CA GLU A 113 9.74 14.63 6.16
C GLU A 113 9.29 14.47 7.62
N GLU A 114 8.57 13.39 7.95
CA GLU A 114 8.19 13.07 9.34
C GLU A 114 9.39 12.71 10.23
N LEU A 115 10.34 11.96 9.69
CA LEU A 115 11.49 11.43 10.43
C LEU A 115 12.65 12.43 10.56
N TRP A 116 12.82 13.35 9.61
CA TRP A 116 13.97 14.25 9.55
C TRP A 116 13.61 15.70 9.23
N GLY A 117 12.79 15.92 8.20
CA GLY A 117 12.55 17.26 7.63
C GLY A 117 11.94 18.25 8.62
N ARG A 118 11.01 17.78 9.47
CA ARG A 118 10.37 18.61 10.51
C ARG A 118 11.33 19.19 11.55
N ASP A 119 12.37 18.44 11.89
CA ASP A 119 13.38 18.87 12.87
C ASP A 119 14.53 19.63 12.21
N HIS A 120 14.63 19.57 10.88
CA HIS A 120 15.65 20.25 10.07
C HIS A 120 15.01 21.01 8.90
N PRO A 121 14.30 22.14 9.16
CA PRO A 121 13.62 22.89 8.12
C PRO A 121 14.57 23.30 6.98
N GLY A 122 14.18 23.03 5.73
CA GLY A 122 15.00 23.31 4.55
C GLY A 122 16.00 22.20 4.18
N SER A 123 16.06 21.10 4.92
CA SER A 123 16.86 19.94 4.55
C SER A 123 16.41 19.33 3.23
N ALA A 124 17.37 18.98 2.37
CA ALA A 124 17.11 18.27 1.11
C ALA A 124 16.88 16.77 1.29
N VAL A 125 17.09 16.21 2.49
CA VAL A 125 17.02 14.77 2.77
C VAL A 125 15.71 14.12 2.29
N PRO A 126 14.52 14.68 2.55
CA PRO A 126 13.26 14.09 2.08
C PRO A 126 13.16 14.02 0.56
N LEU A 127 13.63 15.06 -0.14
CA LEU A 127 13.65 15.10 -1.59
C LEU A 127 14.63 14.08 -2.16
N VAL A 128 15.83 13.99 -1.59
CA VAL A 128 16.84 13.00 -1.99
C VAL A 128 16.31 11.59 -1.79
N ALA A 129 15.66 11.29 -0.65
CA ALA A 129 15.06 9.98 -0.41
C ALA A 129 13.98 9.62 -1.44
N ALA A 130 13.12 10.58 -1.80
CA ALA A 130 12.09 10.41 -2.81
C ALA A 130 12.68 10.15 -4.21
N LEU A 131 13.69 10.92 -4.60
CA LEU A 131 14.38 10.75 -5.89
C LEU A 131 15.13 9.42 -5.96
N LEU A 132 15.81 9.02 -4.88
CA LEU A 132 16.48 7.73 -4.82
C LEU A 132 15.48 6.58 -4.98
N ALA A 133 14.37 6.60 -4.24
CA ALA A 133 13.32 5.57 -4.38
C ALA A 133 12.70 5.57 -5.78
N GLY A 134 12.36 6.76 -6.28
CA GLY A 134 11.70 6.93 -7.57
C GLY A 134 12.57 6.62 -8.78
N CYS A 135 13.90 6.74 -8.67
CA CYS A 135 14.84 6.43 -9.76
C CYS A 135 15.40 4.98 -9.70
N MET A 136 14.90 4.13 -8.80
CA MET A 136 15.28 2.72 -8.79
C MET A 136 14.70 1.98 -9.99
N GLY A 137 15.54 1.43 -10.86
CA GLY A 137 15.09 0.69 -12.06
C GLY A 137 14.12 -0.46 -11.76
N GLN A 138 14.30 -1.15 -10.63
CA GLN A 138 13.36 -2.20 -10.19
C GLN A 138 11.94 -1.69 -9.96
N LEU A 139 11.79 -0.47 -9.41
CA LEU A 139 10.49 0.15 -9.20
C LEU A 139 9.80 0.43 -10.54
N TRP A 140 10.55 0.94 -11.53
CA TRP A 140 10.07 1.21 -12.88
C TRP A 140 9.64 -0.05 -13.61
N GLN A 141 10.45 -1.11 -13.54
CA GLN A 141 10.08 -2.39 -14.13
C GLN A 141 8.82 -2.95 -13.49
N SER A 142 8.72 -2.89 -12.15
CA SER A 142 7.57 -3.43 -11.42
C SER A 142 6.30 -2.59 -11.62
N SER A 143 6.41 -1.29 -11.88
CA SER A 143 5.26 -0.41 -12.12
C SER A 143 4.76 -0.43 -13.57
N ALA A 144 5.62 -0.82 -14.50
CA ALA A 144 5.27 -1.00 -15.91
C ALA A 144 4.38 -2.23 -16.16
N VAL A 145 4.53 -3.27 -15.34
CA VAL A 145 3.84 -4.57 -15.48
C VAL A 145 2.61 -4.62 -14.58
N VAL A 146 1.56 -5.31 -15.02
CA VAL A 146 0.38 -5.68 -14.22
C VAL A 146 0.79 -6.62 -13.09
N MET A 147 1.30 -6.05 -11.99
CA MET A 147 1.81 -6.79 -10.84
C MET A 147 1.48 -6.12 -9.50
N ALA A 148 1.33 -6.97 -8.49
CA ALA A 148 1.00 -6.59 -7.12
C ALA A 148 2.12 -5.85 -6.36
N ASP A 149 3.38 -5.95 -6.81
CA ASP A 149 4.56 -5.46 -6.10
C ASP A 149 4.50 -3.98 -5.71
N THR A 150 4.25 -3.12 -6.69
CA THR A 150 4.27 -1.66 -6.48
C THR A 150 3.07 -1.19 -5.67
N THR A 151 1.92 -1.84 -5.84
CA THR A 151 0.72 -1.58 -5.05
C THR A 151 0.95 -1.91 -3.58
N ALA A 152 1.55 -3.07 -3.30
CA ALA A 152 1.89 -3.47 -1.94
C ALA A 152 2.96 -2.54 -1.34
N LEU A 153 3.97 -2.16 -2.12
CA LEU A 153 5.02 -1.22 -1.69
C LEU A 153 4.45 0.14 -1.33
N ALA A 154 3.62 0.73 -2.20
CA ALA A 154 3.00 2.03 -1.96
C ALA A 154 2.13 2.01 -0.70
N ALA A 155 1.33 0.95 -0.52
CA ALA A 155 0.50 0.77 0.68
C ALA A 155 1.33 0.61 1.96
N ALA A 156 2.43 -0.13 1.90
CA ALA A 156 3.34 -0.30 3.04
C ALA A 156 4.07 1.00 3.39
N THR A 157 4.57 1.75 2.40
CA THR A 157 5.23 3.04 2.62
C THR A 157 4.24 4.09 3.15
N MET A 158 3.00 4.11 2.65
CA MET A 158 1.91 4.92 3.21
C MET A 158 1.65 4.54 4.68
N GLY A 159 1.60 3.25 4.97
CA GLY A 159 1.39 2.75 6.33
C GLY A 159 2.50 3.19 7.30
N ALA A 160 3.76 3.08 6.86
CA ALA A 160 4.92 3.54 7.61
C ALA A 160 4.91 5.05 7.85
N TRP A 161 4.61 5.84 6.81
CA TRP A 161 4.45 7.29 6.94
C TRP A 161 3.36 7.68 7.95
N ALA A 162 2.18 7.06 7.83
CA ALA A 162 1.07 7.31 8.75
C ALA A 162 1.44 6.94 10.20
N LEU A 163 2.21 5.88 10.41
CA LEU A 163 2.68 5.50 11.75
C LEU A 163 3.69 6.49 12.32
N ALA A 164 4.63 6.98 11.51
CA ALA A 164 5.56 8.04 11.92
C ALA A 164 4.79 9.32 12.32
N ARG A 165 3.78 9.68 11.52
CA ARG A 165 2.89 10.81 11.80
C ARG A 165 2.09 10.61 13.09
N PHE A 166 1.61 9.38 13.34
CA PHE A 166 0.93 9.01 14.59
C PHE A 166 1.86 9.22 15.79
N GLY A 167 3.10 8.75 15.73
CA GLY A 167 4.07 8.92 16.82
C GLY A 167 4.30 10.38 17.22
N ARG A 168 4.24 11.31 16.26
CA ARG A 168 4.40 12.75 16.52
C ARG A 168 3.10 13.44 16.98
N THR A 169 1.99 13.17 16.30
CA THR A 169 0.74 13.94 16.49
C THR A 169 -0.25 13.29 17.44
N GLN A 170 -0.12 11.99 17.68
CA GLN A 170 -1.02 11.19 18.50
C GLN A 170 -2.47 11.15 18.01
N GLY A 171 -2.71 11.49 16.74
CA GLY A 171 -4.05 11.46 16.13
C GLY A 171 -4.48 10.04 15.76
N ARG A 172 -5.61 9.56 16.29
CA ARG A 172 -6.11 8.18 16.07
C ARG A 172 -6.32 7.82 14.59
N GLY A 173 -6.70 8.80 13.76
CA GLY A 173 -6.86 8.59 12.32
C GLY A 173 -5.58 8.10 11.63
N TRP A 174 -4.41 8.53 12.11
CA TRP A 174 -3.12 8.08 11.58
C TRP A 174 -2.81 6.63 11.93
N LEU A 175 -3.22 6.16 13.11
CA LEU A 175 -3.07 4.75 13.48
C LEU A 175 -3.98 3.85 12.61
N TRP A 176 -5.22 4.29 12.35
CA TRP A 176 -6.11 3.60 11.42
C TRP A 176 -5.55 3.56 10.00
N LEU A 177 -5.02 4.68 9.50
CA LEU A 177 -4.41 4.73 8.18
C LEU A 177 -3.16 3.84 8.10
N ALA A 178 -2.33 3.84 9.15
CA ALA A 178 -1.16 2.96 9.23
C ALA A 178 -1.56 1.48 9.17
N ALA A 179 -2.53 1.10 10.00
CA ALA A 179 -3.07 -0.25 10.05
C ALA A 179 -3.70 -0.67 8.72
N ALA A 180 -4.53 0.19 8.11
CA ALA A 180 -5.18 -0.08 6.83
C ALA A 180 -4.15 -0.21 5.70
N GLY A 181 -3.15 0.66 5.63
CA GLY A 181 -2.07 0.60 4.64
C GLY A 181 -1.28 -0.70 4.74
N MET A 182 -0.90 -1.11 5.96
CA MET A 182 -0.19 -2.37 6.17
C MET A 182 -1.05 -3.60 5.89
N ALA A 183 -2.30 -3.60 6.35
CA ALA A 183 -3.22 -4.69 6.06
C ALA A 183 -3.42 -4.85 4.55
N PHE A 184 -3.62 -3.73 3.85
CA PHE A 184 -3.78 -3.72 2.42
C PHE A 184 -2.50 -4.19 1.70
N ALA A 185 -1.31 -3.80 2.18
CA ALA A 185 -0.04 -4.30 1.63
C ALA A 185 0.08 -5.83 1.74
N VAL A 186 -0.25 -6.42 2.90
CA VAL A 186 -0.21 -7.88 3.09
C VAL A 186 -1.28 -8.60 2.26
N LEU A 187 -2.50 -8.03 2.21
CA LEU A 187 -3.58 -8.53 1.36
C LEU A 187 -3.28 -8.39 -0.13
N THR A 188 -2.31 -7.57 -0.51
CA THR A 188 -1.84 -7.40 -1.89
C THR A 188 -0.67 -8.35 -2.19
N ARG A 189 0.24 -8.55 -1.23
CA ARG A 189 1.38 -9.48 -1.36
C ARG A 189 1.86 -9.94 0.03
N TRP A 190 1.78 -11.25 0.29
CA TRP A 190 2.09 -11.82 1.62
C TRP A 190 3.52 -11.56 2.11
N ALA A 191 4.48 -11.35 1.20
CA ALA A 191 5.85 -10.98 1.57
C ALA A 191 5.92 -9.74 2.47
N TYR A 192 4.95 -8.82 2.37
CA TYR A 192 4.87 -7.63 3.22
C TYR A 192 4.48 -7.94 4.67
N ALA A 193 4.10 -9.17 5.01
CA ALA A 193 3.94 -9.59 6.40
C ALA A 193 5.28 -9.46 7.16
N LEU A 194 6.41 -9.68 6.49
CA LEU A 194 7.73 -9.46 7.07
C LEU A 194 8.00 -7.98 7.35
N VAL A 195 7.55 -7.08 6.45
CA VAL A 195 7.63 -5.62 6.64
C VAL A 195 6.71 -5.15 7.77
N ALA A 196 5.58 -5.81 7.97
CA ALA A 196 4.66 -5.50 9.06
C ALA A 196 5.25 -5.78 10.45
N LEU A 197 6.22 -6.69 10.59
CA LEU A 197 6.86 -6.99 11.88
C LEU A 197 7.58 -5.78 12.50
N PRO A 198 8.57 -5.13 11.84
CA PRO A 198 9.24 -3.97 12.41
C PRO A 198 8.30 -2.77 12.59
N ILE A 199 7.32 -2.59 11.71
CA ILE A 199 6.31 -1.53 11.83
C ILE A 199 5.44 -1.75 13.07
N THR A 200 5.01 -2.99 13.32
CA THR A 200 4.24 -3.35 14.52
C THR A 200 5.08 -3.17 15.78
N ALA A 201 6.36 -3.58 15.76
CA ALA A 201 7.26 -3.39 16.90
C ALA A 201 7.42 -1.89 17.24
N TYR A 202 7.61 -1.04 16.23
CA TYR A 202 7.67 0.41 16.43
C TYR A 202 6.36 0.97 16.98
N ALA A 203 5.21 0.54 16.44
CA ALA A 203 3.89 0.96 16.95
C ALA A 203 3.72 0.60 18.43
N LEU A 204 4.06 -0.63 18.83
CA LEU A 204 4.00 -1.07 20.22
C LEU A 204 4.92 -0.23 21.13
N MET A 205 6.14 0.08 20.67
CA MET A 205 7.06 0.94 21.41
C MET A 205 6.46 2.33 21.66
N VAL A 206 5.87 2.95 20.64
CA VAL A 206 5.18 4.25 20.77
C VAL A 206 4.03 4.16 21.77
N LEU A 207 3.21 3.11 21.70
CA LEU A 207 2.06 2.92 22.60
C LEU A 207 2.49 2.70 24.06
N VAL A 208 3.58 1.96 24.29
CA VAL A 208 4.14 1.76 25.63
C VAL A 208 4.65 3.08 26.21
N GLN A 209 5.33 3.90 25.40
CA GLN A 209 5.78 5.23 25.82
C GLN A 209 4.60 6.13 26.19
N MET A 210 3.51 6.10 25.42
CA MET A 210 2.28 6.84 25.74
C MET A 210 1.60 6.36 27.01
N ALA A 211 1.51 5.04 27.22
CA ALA A 211 0.84 4.43 28.37
C ALA A 211 1.47 4.91 29.69
N ARG A 212 2.80 5.07 29.70
CA ARG A 212 3.56 5.58 30.85
C ARG A 212 3.23 7.04 31.19
N GLY A 213 2.80 7.85 30.22
CA GLY A 213 2.52 9.28 30.40
C GLY A 213 1.04 9.67 30.51
N ARG A 214 0.11 8.94 29.86
CA ARG A 214 -1.30 9.36 29.71
C ARG A 214 -2.33 8.37 30.27
N GLY A 215 -1.89 7.26 30.86
CA GLY A 215 -2.75 6.24 31.45
C GLY A 215 -3.13 5.11 30.49
N TRP A 216 -3.46 3.94 31.05
CA TRP A 216 -3.59 2.66 30.36
C TRP A 216 -4.74 2.57 29.34
N ARG A 217 -5.78 3.41 29.46
CA ARG A 217 -6.99 3.33 28.62
C ARG A 217 -6.71 3.54 27.13
N GLU A 218 -5.87 4.52 26.77
CA GLU A 218 -5.55 4.79 25.36
C GLU A 218 -4.67 3.69 24.76
N ALA A 219 -3.74 3.16 25.54
CA ALA A 219 -2.90 2.04 25.14
C ALA A 219 -3.72 0.77 24.90
N THR A 220 -4.74 0.53 25.73
CA THR A 220 -5.63 -0.63 25.57
C THR A 220 -6.43 -0.54 24.28
N LEU A 221 -7.00 0.63 23.96
CA LEU A 221 -7.73 0.84 22.71
C LEU A 221 -6.83 0.60 21.49
N ALA A 222 -5.60 1.13 21.52
CA ALA A 222 -4.66 0.94 20.43
C ALA A 222 -4.20 -0.52 20.28
N ALA A 223 -4.02 -1.25 21.39
CA ALA A 223 -3.74 -2.67 21.37
C ALA A 223 -4.89 -3.48 20.77
N VAL A 224 -6.15 -3.13 21.07
CA VAL A 224 -7.33 -3.76 20.46
C VAL A 224 -7.35 -3.51 18.95
N VAL A 225 -7.11 -2.27 18.51
CA VAL A 225 -7.04 -1.96 17.07
C VAL A 225 -5.95 -2.78 16.38
N ALA A 226 -4.76 -2.86 16.97
CA ALA A 226 -3.67 -3.68 16.43
C ALA A 226 -4.06 -5.16 16.35
N ALA A 227 -4.67 -5.71 17.40
CA ALA A 227 -5.11 -7.11 17.43
C ALA A 227 -6.18 -7.42 16.38
N VAL A 228 -7.16 -6.54 16.19
CA VAL A 228 -8.19 -6.70 15.14
C VAL A 228 -7.55 -6.68 13.75
N VAL A 229 -6.64 -5.75 13.50
CA VAL A 229 -5.96 -5.63 12.20
C VAL A 229 -5.10 -6.87 11.93
N VAL A 230 -4.30 -7.31 12.90
CA VAL A 230 -3.52 -8.55 12.80
C VAL A 230 -4.44 -9.75 12.57
N GLY A 231 -5.54 -9.85 13.31
CA GLY A 231 -6.52 -10.93 13.13
C GLY A 231 -7.10 -10.97 11.72
N LEU A 232 -7.51 -9.82 11.18
CA LEU A 232 -8.04 -9.70 9.82
C LEU A 232 -6.98 -10.02 8.75
N VAL A 233 -5.74 -9.58 8.96
CA VAL A 233 -4.62 -9.83 8.02
C VAL A 233 -4.17 -11.28 8.03
N LEU A 234 -4.18 -11.93 9.19
CA LEU A 234 -3.79 -13.34 9.32
C LEU A 234 -4.93 -14.29 8.96
N GLN A 235 -6.19 -13.85 8.94
CA GLN A 235 -7.35 -14.72 8.67
C GLN A 235 -7.24 -15.50 7.34
N PRO A 236 -6.78 -14.91 6.22
CA PRO A 236 -6.51 -15.66 5.00
C PRO A 236 -5.40 -16.71 5.12
N LEU A 237 -4.42 -16.52 6.02
CA LEU A 237 -3.35 -17.48 6.28
C LEU A 237 -3.83 -18.63 7.18
N TRP A 238 -4.82 -18.36 8.04
CA TRP A 238 -5.39 -19.37 8.94
C TRP A 238 -6.17 -20.47 8.21
N LEU A 239 -6.83 -20.17 7.08
CA LEU A 239 -7.60 -21.18 6.35
C LEU A 239 -6.71 -22.30 5.76
N PRO A 240 -5.67 -21.99 4.97
CA PRO A 240 -4.75 -22.98 4.44
C PRO A 240 -3.99 -23.72 5.56
N LEU A 241 -3.57 -23.00 6.61
CA LEU A 241 -2.92 -23.61 7.77
C LEU A 241 -3.84 -24.61 8.47
N ARG A 242 -5.12 -24.28 8.65
CA ARG A 242 -6.10 -25.18 9.25
C ARG A 242 -6.35 -26.42 8.38
N GLN A 243 -6.43 -26.26 7.06
CA GLN A 243 -6.58 -27.39 6.13
C GLN A 243 -5.35 -28.31 6.16
N PHE A 244 -4.15 -27.73 6.17
CA PHE A 244 -2.88 -28.45 6.32
C PHE A 244 -2.84 -29.23 7.64
N LEU A 245 -3.18 -28.58 8.76
CA LEU A 245 -3.21 -29.22 10.09
C LEU A 245 -4.31 -30.28 10.22
N ALA A 246 -5.43 -30.14 9.49
CA ALA A 246 -6.52 -31.12 9.48
C ALA A 246 -6.20 -32.37 8.65
N GLY A 247 -5.01 -32.45 8.02
CA GLY A 247 -4.62 -33.59 7.22
C GLY A 247 -5.51 -33.82 6.00
N GLN A 248 -6.26 -32.81 5.55
CA GLN A 248 -6.99 -32.90 4.29
C GLN A 248 -5.98 -32.61 3.17
N PRO A 249 -5.53 -33.63 2.40
CA PRO A 249 -4.60 -33.40 1.31
C PRO A 249 -5.26 -32.41 0.36
N GLY A 250 -4.62 -31.25 0.19
CA GLY A 250 -5.13 -30.17 -0.63
C GLY A 250 -5.27 -30.63 -2.08
N GLN A 251 -6.48 -31.06 -2.47
CA GLN A 251 -6.78 -31.43 -3.85
C GLN A 251 -6.76 -30.24 -4.82
N ASN A 252 -6.45 -29.02 -4.37
CA ASN A 252 -6.68 -27.79 -5.14
C ASN A 252 -5.44 -26.89 -5.34
N TYR A 253 -4.21 -27.39 -5.24
CA TYR A 253 -2.99 -26.56 -5.42
C TYR A 253 -2.09 -26.96 -6.59
N LEU A 254 -2.58 -27.81 -7.51
CA LEU A 254 -1.89 -28.12 -8.77
C LEU A 254 -2.74 -27.64 -9.95
N VAL A 255 -2.64 -26.35 -10.27
CA VAL A 255 -2.82 -25.81 -11.63
C VAL A 255 -1.78 -24.72 -11.84
#